data_AF-A0A0C3PQR8-F1
#
_entry.id   AF-A0A0C3PQR8-F1
#
_cell.length_a   1.000
_cell.length_b   1.000
_cell.length_c   1.000
_cell.angle_alpha   90.00
_cell.angle_beta   90.00
_cell.angle_gamma   90.00
#
_symmetry.space_group_name_H-M   'P 1'
#
loop_
_entity.id
_entity.type
_entity.pdbx_description
1 polymer ?
#
loop_
_entity_poly.entity_id
_entity_poly.type
_entity_poly.pdbx_seq_one_letter_code
_entity_poly.pdbx_strand_id
1 'polypeptide(L)'
;MKCGALLSLLASNTLFSTTFCTQTHFQPAQMSWHSEFAGWHSRAQPHTSPDSFSPTRDNLVLGVVRSAPAQPNGFTLALFSPDIAVDAMGRVSVLSADDFAGLNVLARGTINLPDTGSFRNTWRVKQTRTSQPIERLLVPTSDSALREVSVQGYDKEKRDLSAPVTEYTQLPDTLWELFGLIAESREGYERGQEDVKLIGRVKELLVEE
;
A
#
# COMPACT_ATOMS: atom_id res chain seq x y z
N MET A 1 68.81 -66.27 0.00
CA MET A 1 69.96 -65.34 -0.18
C MET A 1 69.71 -64.53 -1.44
N LYS A 2 69.63 -63.18 -1.33
CA LYS A 2 69.80 -62.16 -2.41
C LYS A 2 68.79 -62.22 -3.58
N CYS A 3 68.44 -61.16 -4.32
CA CYS A 3 68.45 -59.69 -4.24
C CYS A 3 67.80 -59.22 -5.56
N GLY A 4 67.17 -58.03 -5.56
CA GLY A 4 67.02 -57.17 -6.75
C GLY A 4 65.80 -57.43 -7.65
N ALA A 5 64.88 -56.47 -7.80
CA ALA A 5 64.95 -55.32 -8.75
C ALA A 5 64.42 -55.75 -10.15
N LEU A 6 63.59 -55.02 -10.92
CA LEU A 6 63.10 -53.63 -10.94
C LEU A 6 62.12 -53.50 -12.16
N LEU A 7 61.27 -52.45 -12.21
CA LEU A 7 60.52 -51.85 -13.35
C LEU A 7 59.34 -52.64 -14.00
N SER A 8 58.27 -52.06 -14.56
CA SER A 8 57.49 -50.80 -14.42
C SER A 8 56.34 -50.79 -15.48
N LEU A 9 55.20 -50.15 -15.17
CA LEU A 9 54.24 -49.46 -16.09
C LEU A 9 53.47 -50.32 -17.14
N LEU A 10 52.14 -50.26 -17.33
CA LEU A 10 51.22 -49.14 -17.64
C LEU A 10 49.76 -49.58 -17.29
N ALA A 11 48.99 -48.84 -16.49
CA ALA A 11 48.05 -47.76 -16.85
C ALA A 11 46.83 -48.18 -17.70
N SER A 12 45.63 -48.10 -17.10
CA SER A 12 44.38 -47.59 -17.72
C SER A 12 43.27 -47.52 -16.66
N ASN A 13 43.02 -46.32 -16.11
CA ASN A 13 41.82 -46.03 -15.33
C ASN A 13 40.93 -45.08 -16.13
N THR A 14 39.80 -45.60 -16.57
CA THR A 14 38.74 -44.87 -17.27
C THR A 14 37.96 -44.04 -16.27
N LEU A 15 38.02 -42.71 -16.39
CA LEU A 15 37.18 -41.80 -15.63
C LEU A 15 35.84 -41.63 -16.35
N PHE A 16 34.76 -42.11 -15.72
CA PHE A 16 33.40 -41.76 -16.09
C PHE A 16 33.10 -40.33 -15.62
N SER A 17 32.81 -39.44 -16.56
CA SER A 17 32.36 -38.07 -16.28
C SER A 17 30.83 -38.08 -16.17
N THR A 18 30.31 -37.96 -14.96
CA THR A 18 28.89 -37.77 -14.68
C THR A 18 28.54 -36.28 -14.80
N THR A 19 27.91 -35.91 -15.90
CA THR A 19 27.34 -34.57 -16.09
C THR A 19 26.09 -34.43 -15.20
N PHE A 20 26.23 -33.75 -14.07
CA PHE A 20 25.10 -33.28 -13.28
C PHE A 20 24.46 -32.08 -13.99
N CYS A 21 23.24 -32.25 -14.50
CA CYS A 21 22.41 -31.16 -14.97
C CYS A 21 21.87 -30.40 -13.75
N THR A 22 22.44 -29.24 -13.44
CA THR A 22 21.95 -28.38 -12.35
C THR A 22 20.65 -27.72 -12.81
N GLN A 23 19.54 -28.12 -12.20
CA GLN A 23 18.22 -27.55 -12.43
C GLN A 23 18.19 -26.16 -11.79
N THR A 24 18.38 -25.11 -12.61
CA THR A 24 18.15 -23.72 -12.19
C THR A 24 16.67 -23.55 -11.86
N HIS A 25 16.34 -23.55 -10.57
CA HIS A 25 15.09 -23.02 -10.07
C HIS A 25 15.00 -21.53 -10.49
N PHE A 26 14.18 -21.26 -11.51
CA PHE A 26 13.73 -19.89 -11.78
C PHE A 26 12.83 -19.48 -10.61
N GLN A 27 13.39 -18.76 -9.63
CA GLN A 27 12.57 -17.97 -8.73
C GLN A 27 12.00 -16.81 -9.54
N PRO A 28 10.68 -16.68 -9.67
CA PRO A 28 10.11 -15.45 -10.24
C PRO A 28 10.58 -14.28 -9.36
N ALA A 29 11.03 -13.20 -9.99
CA ALA A 29 11.35 -11.97 -9.29
C ALA A 29 10.11 -11.54 -8.49
N GLN A 30 10.17 -11.66 -7.16
CA GLN A 30 9.15 -11.07 -6.30
C GLN A 30 9.27 -9.55 -6.49
N MET A 31 8.29 -8.95 -7.18
CA MET A 31 8.14 -7.51 -7.18
C MET A 31 7.71 -7.09 -5.78
N SER A 32 8.69 -6.77 -4.93
CA SER A 32 8.43 -6.15 -3.63
C SER A 32 7.82 -4.78 -3.86
N TRP A 33 6.71 -4.48 -3.18
CA TRP A 33 6.18 -3.12 -3.13
C TRP A 33 7.27 -2.12 -2.74
N HIS A 34 7.32 -1.00 -3.46
CA HIS A 34 8.26 0.08 -3.22
C HIS A 34 7.60 1.43 -3.52
N SER A 35 7.95 2.44 -2.73
CA SER A 35 7.63 3.85 -2.95
C SER A 35 8.77 4.66 -2.37
N GLU A 36 9.13 5.77 -3.01
CA GLU A 36 10.08 6.74 -2.47
C GLU A 36 9.54 7.44 -1.22
N PHE A 37 8.21 7.49 -1.07
CA PHE A 37 7.52 8.09 0.08
C PHE A 37 7.29 7.09 1.22
N ALA A 38 7.74 5.84 1.09
CA ALA A 38 7.59 4.84 2.15
C ALA A 38 8.23 5.31 3.46
N GLY A 39 7.58 5.05 4.58
CA GLY A 39 8.00 5.52 5.91
C GLY A 39 7.69 6.99 6.19
N TRP A 40 6.84 7.64 5.39
CA TRP A 40 6.40 9.03 5.62
C TRP A 40 5.80 9.18 7.02
N HIS A 41 5.05 8.17 7.49
CA HIS A 41 4.37 8.22 8.78
C HIS A 41 5.37 8.27 9.94
N SER A 42 6.45 7.50 9.85
CA SER A 42 7.55 7.51 10.82
C SER A 42 8.41 8.79 10.76
N ARG A 43 8.52 9.44 9.60
CA ARG A 43 9.26 10.71 9.44
C ARG A 43 8.45 11.93 9.88
N ALA A 44 7.13 11.84 9.85
CA ALA A 44 6.23 12.93 10.18
C ALA A 44 6.46 13.43 11.62
N GLN A 45 6.40 14.75 11.79
CA GLN A 45 6.59 15.38 13.10
C GLN A 45 5.24 15.59 13.78
N PRO A 46 5.09 15.36 15.09
CA PRO A 46 3.86 15.71 15.79
C PRO A 46 3.52 17.20 15.62
N HIS A 47 2.25 17.52 15.39
CA HIS A 47 1.80 18.90 15.35
C HIS A 47 2.03 19.57 16.72
N THR A 48 2.54 20.80 16.75
CA THR A 48 2.90 21.49 18.01
C THR A 48 1.69 21.81 18.89
N SER A 49 0.50 21.88 18.33
CA SER A 49 -0.75 22.15 19.05
C SER A 49 -1.90 21.36 18.42
N PRO A 50 -1.94 20.03 18.57
CA PRO A 50 -2.90 19.17 17.85
C PRO A 50 -4.35 19.51 18.20
N ASP A 51 -4.63 19.93 19.44
CA ASP A 51 -5.97 20.32 19.90
C ASP A 51 -6.52 21.58 19.20
N SER A 52 -5.63 22.43 18.69
CA SER A 52 -5.99 23.63 17.93
C SER A 52 -6.28 23.36 16.47
N PHE A 53 -5.96 22.16 15.97
CA PHE A 53 -6.22 21.80 14.58
C PHE A 53 -7.73 21.68 14.35
N SER A 54 -8.21 22.42 13.35
CA SER A 54 -9.60 22.39 12.90
C SER A 54 -9.64 22.01 11.43
N PRO A 55 -10.03 20.78 11.08
CA PRO A 55 -10.10 20.35 9.70
C PRO A 55 -11.23 21.10 8.97
N THR A 56 -10.98 21.49 7.72
CA THR A 56 -11.96 22.15 6.85
C THR A 56 -12.00 21.46 5.49
N ARG A 57 -13.13 21.56 4.79
CA ARG A 57 -13.27 20.96 3.45
C ARG A 57 -12.38 21.64 2.41
N ASP A 58 -12.19 22.96 2.53
CA ASP A 58 -11.33 23.75 1.63
C ASP A 58 -9.86 23.32 1.66
N ASN A 59 -9.39 22.83 2.81
CA ASN A 59 -8.03 22.36 2.97
C ASN A 59 -7.88 20.85 2.72
N LEU A 60 -8.97 20.11 2.48
CA LEU A 60 -8.91 18.66 2.30
C LEU A 60 -8.15 18.31 1.01
N VAL A 61 -7.18 17.42 1.13
CA VAL A 61 -6.42 16.88 -0.02
C VAL A 61 -6.91 15.47 -0.36
N LEU A 62 -7.06 14.63 0.66
CA LEU A 62 -7.69 13.32 0.54
C LEU A 62 -8.22 12.87 1.89
N GLY A 63 -9.21 11.99 1.89
CA GLY A 63 -9.67 11.25 3.06
C GLY A 63 -9.82 9.77 2.75
N VAL A 64 -9.53 8.92 3.74
CA VAL A 64 -9.63 7.47 3.63
C VAL A 64 -10.41 6.91 4.79
N VAL A 65 -11.49 6.21 4.46
CA VAL A 65 -12.31 5.48 5.43
C VAL A 65 -12.30 3.99 5.14
N ARG A 66 -12.29 3.20 6.20
CA ARG A 66 -12.21 1.74 6.14
C ARG A 66 -13.55 1.11 6.46
N SER A 67 -13.98 0.16 5.64
CA SER A 67 -15.09 -0.73 5.93
C SER A 67 -14.58 -2.15 6.13
N ALA A 68 -14.69 -2.65 7.35
CA ALA A 68 -14.37 -4.03 7.72
C ALA A 68 -15.43 -4.61 8.66
N PRO A 69 -15.60 -5.94 8.76
CA PRO A 69 -16.62 -6.54 9.62
C PRO A 69 -16.59 -6.06 11.08
N ALA A 70 -15.40 -5.88 11.66
CA ALA A 70 -15.23 -5.40 13.04
C ALA A 70 -15.33 -3.86 13.17
N GLN A 71 -15.22 -3.13 12.07
CA GLN A 71 -15.15 -1.67 12.00
C GLN A 71 -15.79 -1.18 10.68
N PRO A 72 -17.13 -1.13 10.58
CA PRO A 72 -17.82 -0.88 9.31
C PRO A 72 -17.61 0.55 8.78
N ASN A 73 -17.30 1.50 9.68
CA ASN A 73 -17.09 2.91 9.36
C ASN A 73 -15.80 3.43 10.02
N GLY A 74 -14.70 2.70 9.85
CA GLY A 74 -13.38 3.07 10.37
C GLY A 74 -12.79 4.27 9.64
N PHE A 75 -11.86 4.93 10.32
CA PHE A 75 -11.01 5.97 9.74
C PHE A 75 -9.60 5.40 9.53
N THR A 76 -8.94 5.86 8.47
CA THR A 76 -7.57 5.44 8.14
C THR A 76 -6.65 6.65 8.03
N LEU A 77 -6.97 7.62 7.18
CA LEU A 77 -6.09 8.76 6.90
C LEU A 77 -6.92 9.96 6.44
N ALA A 78 -6.47 11.17 6.75
CA ALA A 78 -6.82 12.36 5.97
C ALA A 78 -5.59 13.25 5.83
N LEU A 79 -5.43 13.86 4.65
CA LEU A 79 -4.41 14.88 4.41
C LEU A 79 -5.08 16.23 4.20
N PHE A 80 -4.47 17.27 4.76
CA PHE A 80 -4.91 18.65 4.65
C PHE A 80 -3.75 19.55 4.26
N SER A 81 -4.02 20.55 3.43
CA SER A 81 -3.06 21.61 3.13
C SER A 81 -2.74 22.44 4.38
N PRO A 82 -1.48 22.91 4.54
CA PRO A 82 -0.38 22.75 3.58
C PRO A 82 0.39 21.42 3.67
N ASP A 83 0.40 20.75 4.82
CA ASP A 83 1.27 19.59 5.09
C ASP A 83 0.79 18.73 6.27
N ILE A 84 -0.50 18.74 6.57
CA ILE A 84 -1.05 18.07 7.75
C ILE A 84 -1.59 16.69 7.40
N ALA A 85 -1.28 15.69 8.22
CA ALA A 85 -1.94 14.40 8.22
C ALA A 85 -2.67 14.14 9.53
N VAL A 86 -3.83 13.49 9.44
CA VAL A 86 -4.55 12.88 10.56
C VAL A 86 -4.61 11.39 10.32
N ASP A 87 -4.02 10.60 11.21
CA ASP A 87 -3.90 9.15 11.04
C ASP A 87 -5.05 8.37 11.71
N ALA A 88 -5.01 7.03 11.65
CA ALA A 88 -6.11 6.19 12.14
C ALA A 88 -6.39 6.31 13.64
N MET A 89 -5.44 6.84 14.43
CA MET A 89 -5.59 7.13 15.86
C MET A 89 -6.11 8.55 16.12
N GLY A 90 -6.21 9.39 15.08
CA GLY A 90 -6.50 10.82 15.21
C GLY A 90 -5.28 11.64 15.62
N ARG A 91 -4.06 11.12 15.45
CA ARG A 91 -2.85 11.91 15.70
C ARG A 91 -2.67 12.90 14.56
N VAL A 92 -2.42 14.16 14.90
CA VAL A 92 -2.13 15.23 13.94
C VAL A 92 -0.61 15.35 13.80
N SER A 93 -0.13 15.21 12.58
CA SER A 93 1.29 15.30 12.24
C SER A 93 1.51 16.23 11.07
N VAL A 94 2.70 16.82 11.02
CA VAL A 94 3.22 17.66 9.93
C VAL A 94 4.15 16.80 9.09
N LEU A 95 3.91 16.74 7.80
CA LEU A 95 4.68 15.97 6.83
C LEU A 95 5.86 16.80 6.30
N SER A 96 6.88 16.12 5.76
CA SER A 96 7.85 16.80 4.92
C SER A 96 7.19 17.28 3.63
N ALA A 97 7.73 18.35 3.02
CA ALA A 97 7.20 18.87 1.76
C ALA A 97 7.19 17.81 0.65
N ASP A 98 8.22 16.97 0.59
CA ASP A 98 8.36 15.90 -0.41
C ASP A 98 7.30 14.81 -0.20
N ASP A 99 7.12 14.35 1.04
CA ASP A 99 6.12 13.33 1.37
C ASP A 99 4.69 13.81 1.07
N PHE A 100 4.38 15.05 1.46
CA PHE A 100 3.07 15.63 1.20
C PHE A 100 2.81 15.81 -0.30
N ALA A 101 3.80 16.32 -1.05
CA ALA A 101 3.68 16.48 -2.49
C ALA A 101 3.50 15.14 -3.20
N GLY A 102 4.27 14.12 -2.83
CA GLY A 102 4.17 12.77 -3.36
C GLY A 102 2.81 12.12 -3.15
N LEU A 103 2.32 12.14 -1.91
CA LEU A 103 1.00 11.63 -1.56
C LEU A 103 -0.12 12.36 -2.31
N ASN A 104 -0.04 13.69 -2.43
CA ASN A 104 -1.01 14.48 -3.17
C ASN A 104 -1.00 14.13 -4.67
N VAL A 105 0.18 14.02 -5.30
CA VAL A 105 0.30 13.63 -6.72
C VAL A 105 -0.31 12.26 -6.97
N LEU A 106 0.00 11.27 -6.12
CA LEU A 106 -0.58 9.93 -6.21
C LEU A 106 -2.11 9.96 -6.06
N ALA A 107 -2.62 10.70 -5.07
CA ALA A 107 -4.07 10.85 -4.85
C ALA A 107 -4.77 11.50 -6.05
N ARG A 108 -4.21 12.58 -6.60
CA ARG A 108 -4.74 13.24 -7.80
C ARG A 108 -4.71 12.34 -9.03
N GLY A 109 -3.68 11.51 -9.16
CA GLY A 109 -3.58 10.51 -10.22
C GLY A 109 -4.77 9.53 -10.24
N THR A 110 -5.36 9.23 -9.07
CA THR A 110 -6.50 8.32 -8.98
C THR A 110 -7.78 8.86 -9.62
N ILE A 111 -7.92 10.20 -9.76
CA ILE A 111 -9.12 10.82 -10.34
C ILE A 111 -9.30 10.40 -11.80
N ASN A 112 -8.19 10.20 -12.53
CA ASN A 112 -8.18 9.85 -13.94
C ASN A 112 -8.36 8.35 -14.22
N LEU A 113 -8.46 7.52 -13.18
CA LEU A 113 -8.69 6.10 -13.34
C LEU A 113 -10.12 5.82 -13.80
N PRO A 114 -10.33 4.78 -14.62
CA PRO A 114 -11.66 4.42 -15.09
C PRO A 114 -12.56 4.00 -13.92
N ASP A 115 -13.86 4.25 -14.08
CA ASP A 115 -14.85 3.72 -13.16
C ASP A 115 -14.91 2.19 -13.28
N THR A 116 -14.94 1.50 -12.14
CA THR A 116 -15.04 0.04 -12.12
C THR A 116 -16.46 -0.47 -12.40
N GLY A 117 -17.45 0.43 -12.41
CA GLY A 117 -18.88 0.08 -12.47
C GLY A 117 -19.39 -0.71 -11.25
N SER A 118 -18.53 -0.98 -10.27
CA SER A 118 -18.88 -1.69 -9.04
C SER A 118 -19.33 -0.71 -7.97
N PHE A 119 -20.05 -1.22 -6.96
CA PHE A 119 -20.38 -0.48 -5.75
C PHE A 119 -19.17 0.30 -5.24
N ARG A 120 -19.34 1.62 -5.03
CA ARG A 120 -18.32 2.51 -4.49
C ARG A 120 -17.00 2.55 -5.28
N ASN A 121 -17.09 2.35 -6.60
CA ASN A 121 -15.95 2.37 -7.51
C ASN A 121 -14.80 1.46 -7.03
N THR A 122 -15.16 0.24 -6.59
CA THR A 122 -14.22 -0.64 -5.89
C THR A 122 -13.38 -1.49 -6.84
N TRP A 123 -12.06 -1.34 -6.74
CA TRP A 123 -11.04 -2.22 -7.30
C TRP A 123 -10.82 -3.40 -6.35
N ARG A 124 -11.08 -4.62 -6.82
CA ARG A 124 -11.06 -5.82 -5.97
C ARG A 124 -9.82 -6.66 -6.25
N VAL A 125 -8.84 -6.62 -5.36
CA VAL A 125 -7.65 -7.48 -5.42
C VAL A 125 -8.07 -8.92 -5.14
N LYS A 126 -7.55 -9.85 -5.94
CA LYS A 126 -7.80 -11.28 -5.81
C LYS A 126 -7.19 -11.77 -4.50
N GLN A 127 -8.04 -12.30 -3.63
CA GLN A 127 -7.67 -12.80 -2.32
C GLN A 127 -8.19 -14.21 -2.10
N THR A 128 -7.51 -14.99 -1.26
CA THR A 128 -7.92 -16.37 -0.94
C THR A 128 -9.21 -16.44 -0.12
N ARG A 129 -9.57 -15.34 0.57
CA ARG A 129 -10.77 -15.22 1.41
C ARG A 129 -11.62 -14.03 0.97
N THR A 130 -12.94 -14.14 1.11
CA THR A 130 -13.94 -13.18 0.60
C THR A 130 -14.23 -11.99 1.52
N SER A 131 -13.93 -12.08 2.82
CA SER A 131 -14.23 -11.04 3.82
C SER A 131 -13.08 -10.05 4.03
N GLN A 132 -12.64 -9.40 2.96
CA GLN A 132 -11.52 -8.45 3.00
C GLN A 132 -11.99 -7.03 3.30
N PRO A 133 -11.19 -6.22 4.03
CA PRO A 133 -11.48 -4.81 4.25
C PRO A 133 -11.53 -4.04 2.92
N ILE A 134 -12.35 -2.99 2.91
CA ILE A 134 -12.43 -2.01 1.81
C ILE A 134 -11.92 -0.69 2.35
N GLU A 135 -10.87 -0.16 1.74
CA GLU A 135 -10.40 1.21 1.96
C GLU A 135 -11.03 2.09 0.88
N ARG A 136 -11.76 3.13 1.28
CA ARG A 136 -12.43 4.09 0.39
C ARG A 136 -11.66 5.40 0.42
N LEU A 137 -11.01 5.72 -0.69
CA LEU A 137 -10.32 6.99 -0.91
C LEU A 137 -11.31 8.01 -1.49
N LEU A 138 -11.35 9.19 -0.89
CA LEU A 138 -12.13 10.34 -1.34
C LEU A 138 -11.16 11.48 -1.63
N VAL A 139 -11.17 11.99 -2.86
CA VAL A 139 -10.29 13.08 -3.30
C VAL A 139 -11.15 14.23 -3.83
N PRO A 140 -11.01 15.46 -3.32
CA PRO A 140 -11.75 16.60 -3.85
C PRO A 140 -11.46 16.85 -5.32
N THR A 141 -12.48 17.09 -6.13
CA THR A 141 -12.37 17.48 -7.55
C THR A 141 -12.45 19.00 -7.72
N SER A 142 -12.19 19.50 -8.93
CA SER A 142 -12.18 20.95 -9.20
C SER A 142 -13.55 21.63 -9.02
N ASP A 143 -14.63 20.86 -9.01
CA ASP A 143 -16.00 21.28 -8.75
C ASP A 143 -16.41 21.12 -7.27
N SER A 144 -15.45 20.87 -6.37
CA SER A 144 -15.66 20.65 -4.93
C SER A 144 -16.44 19.38 -4.57
N ALA A 145 -16.76 18.52 -5.54
CA ALA A 145 -17.24 17.17 -5.28
C ALA A 145 -16.10 16.27 -4.75
N LEU A 146 -16.45 15.09 -4.24
CA LEU A 146 -15.47 14.08 -3.84
C LEU A 146 -15.49 12.94 -4.86
N ARG A 147 -14.36 12.72 -5.53
CA ARG A 147 -14.17 11.51 -6.34
C ARG A 147 -13.88 10.35 -5.41
N GLU A 148 -14.75 9.34 -5.43
CA GLU A 148 -14.56 8.10 -4.68
C GLU A 148 -13.84 7.04 -5.52
N VAL A 149 -12.78 6.45 -4.95
CA VAL A 149 -12.09 5.27 -5.47
C VAL A 149 -11.84 4.31 -4.31
N SER A 150 -12.27 3.05 -4.43
CA SER A 150 -12.12 2.09 -3.34
C SER A 150 -11.20 0.94 -3.73
N VAL A 151 -10.46 0.39 -2.76
CA VAL A 151 -9.71 -0.86 -2.94
C VAL A 151 -10.12 -1.87 -1.89
N GLN A 152 -10.53 -3.05 -2.34
CA GLN A 152 -10.85 -4.18 -1.47
C GLN A 152 -9.71 -5.18 -1.44
N GLY A 153 -9.30 -5.57 -0.22
CA GLY A 153 -8.29 -6.59 -0.02
C GLY A 153 -6.90 -6.18 -0.52
N TYR A 154 -6.56 -4.90 -0.35
CA TYR A 154 -5.22 -4.39 -0.65
C TYR A 154 -4.13 -5.22 0.04
N ASP A 155 -3.03 -5.46 -0.68
CA ASP A 155 -1.90 -6.27 -0.24
C ASP A 155 -0.63 -5.81 -0.99
N LYS A 156 0.49 -5.66 -0.27
CA LYS A 156 1.77 -5.22 -0.86
C LYS A 156 2.41 -6.31 -1.74
N GLU A 157 1.92 -7.54 -1.71
CA GLU A 157 2.45 -8.66 -2.49
C GLU A 157 1.49 -9.13 -3.59
N LYS A 158 0.22 -8.69 -3.57
CA LYS A 158 -0.81 -9.11 -4.54
C LYS A 158 -1.40 -7.94 -5.27
N ARG A 159 -1.40 -8.04 -6.60
CA ARG A 159 -1.93 -7.01 -7.48
C ARG A 159 -3.04 -7.50 -8.40
N ASP A 160 -3.11 -8.79 -8.68
CA ASP A 160 -4.11 -9.33 -9.61
C ASP A 160 -5.52 -8.96 -9.17
N LEU A 161 -6.32 -8.46 -10.10
CA LEU A 161 -7.72 -8.16 -9.83
C LEU A 161 -8.56 -9.43 -9.92
N SER A 162 -9.61 -9.50 -9.10
CA SER A 162 -10.59 -10.59 -9.15
C SER A 162 -11.41 -10.60 -10.44
N ALA A 163 -11.60 -9.43 -11.05
CA ALA A 163 -12.16 -9.24 -12.38
C ALA A 163 -11.43 -8.06 -13.05
N PRO A 164 -11.17 -8.10 -14.36
CA PRO A 164 -10.58 -6.96 -15.06
C PRO A 164 -11.45 -5.71 -14.97
N VAL A 165 -10.80 -4.54 -14.89
CA VAL A 165 -11.44 -3.23 -15.04
C VAL A 165 -10.89 -2.62 -16.31
N THR A 166 -11.71 -2.49 -17.34
CA THR A 166 -11.27 -2.08 -18.69
C THR A 166 -10.08 -2.96 -19.16
N GLU A 167 -8.91 -2.37 -19.42
CA GLU A 167 -7.66 -3.04 -19.78
C GLU A 167 -6.84 -3.54 -18.58
N TYR A 168 -7.19 -3.15 -17.35
CA TYR A 168 -6.43 -3.50 -16.16
C TYR A 168 -6.80 -4.90 -15.66
N THR A 169 -5.82 -5.81 -15.64
CA THR A 169 -5.90 -7.12 -14.98
C THR A 169 -5.24 -7.12 -13.60
N GLN A 170 -4.46 -6.08 -13.30
CA GLN A 170 -3.78 -5.86 -12.03
C GLN A 170 -4.13 -4.46 -11.51
N LEU A 171 -4.03 -4.28 -10.20
CA LEU A 171 -4.22 -2.99 -9.55
C LEU A 171 -3.23 -1.97 -10.15
N PRO A 172 -3.70 -0.84 -10.70
CA PRO A 172 -2.84 0.21 -11.27
C PRO A 172 -1.73 0.63 -10.31
N ASP A 173 -0.54 0.96 -10.83
CA ASP A 173 0.62 1.35 -10.00
C ASP A 173 0.27 2.47 -9.02
N THR A 174 -0.47 3.49 -9.49
CA THR A 174 -0.92 4.62 -8.65
C THR A 174 -1.73 4.16 -7.43
N LEU A 175 -2.66 3.20 -7.60
CA LEU A 175 -3.42 2.66 -6.48
C LEU A 175 -2.57 1.72 -5.62
N TRP A 176 -1.73 0.91 -6.24
CA TRP A 176 -0.90 -0.04 -5.51
C TRP A 176 0.13 0.65 -4.61
N GLU A 177 0.74 1.73 -5.12
CA GLU A 177 1.65 2.59 -4.38
C GLU A 177 0.91 3.36 -3.28
N LEU A 178 -0.10 4.15 -3.64
CA LEU A 178 -0.83 5.01 -2.70
C LEU A 178 -1.44 4.23 -1.54
N PHE A 179 -2.10 3.10 -1.79
CA PHE A 179 -2.72 2.31 -0.72
C PHE A 179 -1.68 1.65 0.20
N GLY A 180 -0.45 1.46 -0.28
CA GLY A 180 0.66 0.99 0.54
C GLY A 180 1.18 2.06 1.50
N LEU A 181 1.17 3.32 1.06
CA LEU A 181 1.48 4.48 1.89
C LEU A 181 0.35 4.78 2.89
N ILE A 182 -0.92 4.70 2.44
CA ILE A 182 -2.10 4.82 3.30
C ILE A 182 -2.06 3.79 4.44
N ALA A 183 -1.59 2.56 4.18
CA ALA A 183 -1.52 1.53 5.20
C ALA A 183 -0.61 1.92 6.39
N GLU A 184 0.41 2.76 6.17
CA GLU A 184 1.31 3.24 7.21
C GLU A 184 0.58 4.10 8.26
N SER A 185 -0.51 4.79 7.88
CA SER A 185 -1.31 5.60 8.83
C SER A 185 -2.04 4.77 9.88
N ARG A 186 -2.00 3.44 9.76
CA ARG A 186 -2.55 2.50 10.74
C ARG A 186 -1.48 1.90 11.66
N GLU A 187 -0.22 2.30 11.52
CA GLU A 187 0.86 1.87 12.41
C GLU A 187 0.59 2.37 13.84
N GLY A 188 0.59 1.42 14.79
CA GLY A 188 0.22 1.67 16.18
C GLY A 188 -1.28 1.89 16.42
N TYR A 189 -2.15 1.47 15.49
CA TYR A 189 -3.59 1.56 15.69
C TYR A 189 -4.08 0.65 16.84
N GLU A 190 -4.66 1.26 17.86
CA GLU A 190 -5.26 0.60 19.01
C GLU A 190 -6.75 0.97 19.12
N ARG A 191 -7.61 0.00 18.86
CA ARG A 191 -9.06 0.20 18.92
C ARG A 191 -9.50 0.62 20.33
N GLY A 192 -10.28 1.69 20.41
CA GLY A 192 -10.82 2.24 21.65
C GLY A 192 -9.94 3.33 22.28
N GLN A 193 -8.77 3.62 21.69
CA GLN A 193 -7.87 4.69 22.14
C GLN A 193 -7.78 5.84 21.13
N GLU A 194 -8.63 5.85 20.10
CA GLU A 194 -8.61 6.89 19.07
C GLU A 194 -9.15 8.24 19.59
N ASP A 195 -8.69 9.35 19.02
CA ASP A 195 -9.37 10.65 19.15
C ASP A 195 -10.66 10.64 18.32
N VAL A 196 -11.72 10.10 18.92
CA VAL A 196 -13.04 10.00 18.29
C VAL A 196 -13.65 11.36 17.94
N LYS A 197 -13.27 12.44 18.63
CA LYS A 197 -13.82 13.78 18.37
C LYS A 197 -13.20 14.38 17.11
N LEU A 198 -11.87 14.33 16.99
CA LEU A 198 -11.21 14.80 15.78
C LEU A 198 -11.58 13.93 14.58
N ILE A 199 -11.54 12.60 14.73
CA ILE A 199 -11.93 11.68 13.65
C ILE A 199 -13.39 11.93 13.22
N GLY A 200 -14.30 12.19 14.16
CA GLY A 200 -15.68 12.57 13.87
C GLY A 200 -15.76 13.79 12.96
N ARG A 201 -15.10 14.89 13.35
CA ARG A 201 -15.03 16.13 12.55
C ARG A 201 -14.44 15.89 11.17
N VAL A 202 -13.38 15.10 11.05
CA VAL A 202 -12.79 14.76 9.74
C VAL A 202 -13.77 13.99 8.88
N LYS A 203 -14.46 12.98 9.44
CA LYS A 203 -15.42 12.15 8.70
C LYS A 203 -16.63 12.94 8.22
N GLU A 204 -17.07 13.97 8.95
CA GLU A 204 -18.14 14.87 8.49
C GLU A 204 -17.77 15.57 7.17
N LEU A 205 -16.49 15.88 6.96
CA LEU A 205 -16.01 16.46 5.70
C LEU A 205 -16.04 15.47 4.52
N LEU A 206 -16.14 14.17 4.80
CA LEU A 206 -16.07 13.08 3.82
C LEU A 206 -17.44 12.55 3.38
N VAL A 207 -18.52 13.17 3.87
CA VAL A 207 -19.89 12.85 3.41
C VAL A 207 -20.17 13.67 2.15
N GLU A 208 -20.79 13.03 1.16
CA GLU A 208 -21.40 13.73 0.03
C GLU A 208 -22.73 14.34 0.52
N GLU A 209 -22.89 15.66 0.39
CA GLU A 209 -24.16 16.35 0.70
C GLU A 209 -25.26 16.05 -0.33
#